data_AF-A0A969CHV5-F1
#
_entry.id   AF-A0A969CHV5-F1
#
_cell.length_a   1.000
_cell.length_b   1.000
_cell.length_c   1.000
_cell.angle_alpha   90.00
_cell.angle_beta   90.00
_cell.angle_gamma   90.00
#
_symmetry.space_group_name_H-M   'P 1'
#
loop_
_entity.id
_entity.type
_entity.pdbx_description
1 polymer ?
#
loop_
_entity_poly.entity_id
_entity_poly.type
_entity_poly.pdbx_seq_one_letter_code
_entity_poly.pdbx_strand_id
1 'polypeptide(L)'
;MTTHFLEPNPQQCQTCIFRSPQEGGTVLHPKRMAQITEYLCSGTQHVCHTNPDHACRGGRDLQLQVFAALGVIDAATDEALEVANQAYLASEAE
;
A
#
# COMPACT_ATOMS: atom_id res chain seq x y z
N MET A 1 -13.68 -11.51 11.06
CA MET A 1 -13.58 -10.98 9.68
C MET A 1 -12.39 -10.04 9.67
N THR A 2 -11.28 -10.47 9.09
CA THR A 2 -10.14 -9.57 8.88
C THR A 2 -10.55 -8.63 7.76
N THR A 3 -10.84 -7.37 8.08
CA THR A 3 -11.24 -6.39 7.07
C THR A 3 -9.99 -6.01 6.28
N HIS A 4 -10.00 -6.20 4.97
CA HIS A 4 -8.93 -5.77 4.06
C HIS A 4 -8.93 -4.26 3.82
N PHE A 5 -9.65 -3.50 4.65
CA PHE A 5 -9.77 -2.06 4.53
C PHE A 5 -8.66 -1.40 5.33
N LEU A 6 -8.06 -0.38 4.74
CA LEU A 6 -7.02 0.43 5.34
C LEU A 6 -7.66 1.60 6.08
N GLU A 7 -6.89 2.16 7.02
CA GLU A 7 -7.28 3.43 7.63
C GLU A 7 -7.52 4.50 6.56
N PRO A 8 -8.54 5.36 6.71
CA PRO A 8 -8.90 6.32 5.69
C PRO A 8 -7.77 7.31 5.43
N ASN A 9 -7.27 7.34 4.20
CA ASN A 9 -6.33 8.34 3.74
C ASN A 9 -7.02 9.25 2.71
N PRO A 10 -7.06 10.58 2.91
CA PRO A 10 -7.75 11.50 2.00
C PRO A 10 -7.16 11.52 0.59
N GLN A 11 -5.92 11.03 0.41
CA GLN A 11 -5.26 10.89 -0.89
C GLN A 11 -5.63 9.58 -1.62
N GLN A 12 -6.32 8.65 -0.96
CA GLN A 12 -6.89 7.47 -1.64
C GLN A 12 -8.03 7.89 -2.56
N CYS A 13 -8.15 7.19 -3.69
CA CYS A 13 -9.27 7.40 -4.60
C CYS A 13 -10.59 7.11 -3.89
N GLN A 14 -11.64 7.88 -4.23
CA GLN A 14 -12.96 7.71 -3.60
C GLN A 14 -13.50 6.29 -3.75
N THR A 15 -13.20 5.65 -4.89
CA THR A 15 -13.60 4.29 -5.25
C THR A 15 -12.56 3.22 -4.88
N CYS A 16 -11.56 3.53 -4.04
CA CYS A 16 -10.47 2.61 -3.72
C CYS A 16 -11.00 1.26 -3.18
N ILE A 17 -10.38 0.17 -3.61
CA ILE A 17 -10.73 -1.20 -3.19
C ILE A 17 -10.31 -1.50 -1.74
N PHE A 18 -9.40 -0.70 -1.20
CA PHE A 18 -8.92 -0.77 0.18
C PHE A 18 -9.62 0.22 1.11
N ARG A 19 -10.54 1.04 0.59
CA ARG A 19 -11.37 1.92 1.41
C ARG A 19 -12.63 1.17 1.84
N SER A 20 -13.18 1.51 3.01
CA SER A 20 -14.42 0.91 3.48
C SER A 20 -15.60 1.21 2.53
N PRO A 21 -16.55 0.27 2.34
CA PRO A 21 -17.75 0.50 1.54
C PRO A 21 -18.60 1.66 2.08
N GLN A 22 -18.58 1.86 3.40
CA GLN A 22 -19.28 2.95 4.08
C GLN A 22 -18.76 4.33 3.66
N GLU A 23 -17.51 4.41 3.21
CA GLU A 23 -16.85 5.63 2.74
C GLU A 23 -16.77 5.72 1.20
N GLY A 24 -17.47 4.84 0.48
CA GLY A 24 -17.52 4.82 -0.99
C GLY A 24 -16.52 3.88 -1.67
N GLY A 25 -15.82 3.05 -0.89
CA GLY A 25 -14.89 2.06 -1.41
C GLY A 25 -15.56 0.97 -2.27
N THR A 26 -14.83 0.49 -3.28
CA THR A 26 -15.33 -0.57 -4.17
C THR A 26 -15.12 -1.94 -3.53
N VAL A 27 -16.21 -2.69 -3.34
CA VAL A 27 -16.12 -4.06 -2.82
C VAL A 27 -15.88 -5.04 -3.95
N LEU A 28 -14.69 -5.66 -3.95
CA LEU A 28 -14.35 -6.72 -4.88
C LEU A 28 -14.69 -8.10 -4.32
N HIS A 29 -14.87 -9.06 -5.22
CA HIS A 29 -14.94 -10.47 -4.84
C HIS A 29 -13.64 -10.91 -4.12
N PRO A 30 -13.70 -11.73 -3.06
CA PRO A 30 -12.51 -12.10 -2.26
C PRO A 30 -11.35 -12.67 -3.08
N LYS A 31 -11.64 -13.52 -4.08
CA LYS A 31 -10.61 -14.05 -4.99
C LYS A 31 -9.86 -12.95 -5.76
N ARG A 32 -10.54 -11.89 -6.18
CA ARG A 32 -9.92 -10.78 -6.90
C ARG A 32 -9.09 -9.91 -5.94
N MET A 33 -9.58 -9.71 -4.72
CA MET A 33 -8.81 -9.03 -3.68
C MET A 33 -7.51 -9.77 -3.39
N ALA A 34 -7.56 -11.09 -3.18
CA ALA A 34 -6.37 -11.90 -2.94
C ALA A 34 -5.33 -11.78 -4.06
N GLN A 35 -5.75 -11.87 -5.33
CA GLN A 35 -4.87 -11.68 -6.49
C GLN A 35 -4.18 -10.31 -6.50
N ILE A 36 -4.90 -9.24 -6.18
CA ILE A 36 -4.35 -7.88 -6.17
C ILE A 36 -3.40 -7.69 -4.99
N THR A 37 -3.75 -8.20 -3.80
CA THR A 37 -2.89 -8.17 -2.63
C THR A 37 -1.57 -8.91 -2.86
N GLU A 38 -1.64 -10.13 -3.41
CA GLU A 38 -0.44 -10.93 -3.72
C GLU A 38 0.49 -10.19 -4.70
N TYR A 39 -0.08 -9.63 -5.76
CA TYR A 39 0.64 -8.82 -6.73
C TYR A 39 1.30 -7.57 -6.12
N LEU A 40 0.62 -6.87 -5.19
CA LEU A 40 1.18 -5.72 -4.50
C LEU A 40 2.30 -6.09 -3.52
N CYS A 41 2.18 -7.26 -2.89
CA CYS A 41 3.18 -7.78 -1.94
C CYS A 41 4.43 -8.31 -2.64
N SER A 42 4.37 -8.69 -3.92
CA SER A 42 5.54 -9.14 -4.68
C SER A 42 6.46 -8.00 -5.14
N GLY A 43 6.31 -6.80 -4.57
CA GLY A 43 7.12 -5.63 -4.89
C GLY A 43 6.72 -4.87 -6.16
N THR A 44 5.61 -5.26 -6.80
CA THR A 44 5.10 -4.54 -7.97
C THR A 44 4.03 -3.52 -7.56
N GLN A 45 4.11 -2.29 -8.06
CA GLN A 45 3.07 -1.30 -7.80
C GLN A 45 1.85 -1.53 -8.69
N HIS A 46 0.67 -1.62 -8.07
CA HIS A 46 -0.59 -1.69 -8.80
C HIS A 46 -1.05 -0.32 -9.23
N VAL A 47 -1.18 -0.16 -10.54
CA VAL A 47 -1.77 1.00 -11.19
C VAL A 47 -3.29 0.77 -11.25
N CYS A 48 -4.01 1.12 -10.17
CA CYS A 48 -5.49 1.09 -10.17
C CYS A 48 -6.08 2.04 -11.25
N HIS A 49 -5.39 3.14 -11.52
CA HIS A 49 -5.76 4.14 -12.52
C HIS A 49 -4.52 4.51 -13.32
N THR A 50 -4.63 4.53 -14.64
CA THR A 50 -3.54 4.73 -15.61
C THR A 50 -2.95 6.16 -15.63
N ASN A 51 -3.05 6.92 -14.54
CA ASN A 51 -2.42 8.23 -14.46
C ASN A 51 -0.97 8.05 -13.97
N PRO A 52 0.03 8.19 -14.86
CA PRO A 52 1.44 8.00 -14.49
C PRO A 52 1.95 9.09 -13.53
N ASP A 53 1.24 10.22 -13.41
CA ASP A 53 1.67 11.36 -12.60
C ASP A 53 1.37 11.18 -11.11
N HIS A 54 0.56 10.17 -10.75
CA HIS A 54 0.14 9.94 -9.37
C HIS A 54 0.35 8.49 -8.96
N ALA A 55 1.15 8.28 -7.91
CA ALA A 55 1.30 6.98 -7.28
C ALA A 55 -0.03 6.51 -6.68
N CYS A 56 -0.33 5.21 -6.77
CA CYS A 56 -1.52 4.64 -6.16
C CYS A 56 -1.39 4.66 -4.63
N ARG A 57 -2.11 5.58 -3.96
CA ARG A 57 -2.06 5.71 -2.50
C ARG A 57 -2.54 4.45 -1.77
N GLY A 58 -3.64 3.84 -2.21
CA GLY A 58 -4.15 2.62 -1.56
C GLY A 58 -3.18 1.44 -1.66
N GLY A 59 -2.52 1.27 -2.82
CA GLY A 59 -1.48 0.26 -2.99
C GLY A 59 -0.25 0.55 -2.14
N ARG A 60 0.15 1.82 -2.05
CA ARG A 60 1.24 2.28 -1.20
C ARG A 60 0.98 1.99 0.28
N ASP A 61 -0.20 2.36 0.79
CA ASP A 61 -0.57 2.14 2.19
C ASP A 61 -0.57 0.63 2.54
N LEU A 62 -1.04 -0.24 1.64
CA LEU A 62 -0.94 -1.69 1.81
C LEU A 62 0.52 -2.15 1.89
N GLN A 63 1.37 -1.68 0.97
CA GLN A 63 2.80 -2.05 0.96
C GLN A 63 3.51 -1.62 2.25
N LEU A 64 3.20 -0.43 2.78
CA LEU A 64 3.75 0.03 4.04
C LEU A 64 3.34 -0.87 5.21
N GLN A 65 2.08 -1.32 5.27
CA GLN A 65 1.64 -2.29 6.29
C GLN A 65 2.41 -3.61 6.19
N VAL A 66 2.62 -4.10 4.96
CA VAL A 66 3.39 -5.33 4.72
C VAL A 66 4.85 -5.17 5.14
N PHE A 67 5.50 -4.07 4.78
CA PHE A 67 6.89 -3.80 5.15
C PHE A 67 7.08 -3.66 6.67
N ALA A 68 6.14 -2.99 7.34
CA ALA A 68 6.15 -2.89 8.80
C ALA A 68 5.98 -4.27 9.45
N ALA A 69 5.05 -5.09 8.95
CA ALA A 69 4.82 -6.44 9.45
C ALA A 69 6.03 -7.39 9.20
N LEU A 70 6.78 -7.17 8.12
CA LEU A 70 8.01 -7.91 7.81
C LEU A 70 9.24 -7.38 8.56
N GLY A 71 9.12 -6.28 9.31
CA GLY A 71 10.24 -5.65 10.02
C GLY A 71 11.24 -4.93 9.10
N VAL A 72 10.84 -4.62 7.86
CA VAL A 72 11.65 -3.82 6.92
C VAL A 72 11.66 -2.35 7.33
N ILE A 73 10.53 -1.87 7.87
CA ILE A 73 10.36 -0.53 8.43
C ILE A 73 9.74 -0.66 9.83
N ASP A 74 9.94 0.34 10.69
CA ASP A 74 9.49 0.33 12.09
C ASP A 74 8.00 0.68 12.26
N ALA A 75 7.44 1.46 11.32
CA ALA A 75 6.04 1.82 11.27
C ALA A 75 5.52 1.85 9.83
N ALA A 76 4.21 1.64 9.64
CA ALA A 76 3.58 1.66 8.31
C ALA A 76 3.37 3.10 7.79
N THR A 77 4.45 3.87 7.68
CA THR A 77 4.43 5.28 7.23
C THR A 77 5.43 5.55 6.13
N ASP A 78 5.23 6.63 5.37
CA ASP A 78 6.18 7.01 4.32
C ASP A 78 7.52 7.47 4.91
N GLU A 79 7.48 8.15 6.07
CA GLU A 79 8.67 8.61 6.77
C GLU A 79 9.55 7.44 7.22
N ALA A 80 8.94 6.37 7.72
CA ALA A 80 9.65 5.15 8.12
C ALA A 80 10.35 4.49 6.92
N LEU A 81 9.68 4.46 5.75
CA LEU A 81 10.32 3.95 4.55
C LEU A 81 11.45 4.84 4.05
N GLU A 82 11.27 6.16 4.10
CA GLU A 82 12.34 7.10 3.72
C GLU A 82 13.59 6.87 4.59
N VAL A 83 13.41 6.76 5.91
CA VAL A 83 14.52 6.46 6.84
C VAL A 83 15.21 5.14 6.50
N ALA A 84 14.45 4.07 6.27
CA ALA A 84 14.99 2.76 5.90
C ALA A 84 15.77 2.80 4.57
N ASN A 85 15.25 3.52 3.57
CA ASN A 85 15.91 3.68 2.27
C ASN A 85 17.23 4.47 2.41
N GLN A 86 17.24 5.57 3.19
CA GLN A 86 18.46 6.34 3.42
C GLN A 86 19.53 5.50 4.14
N ALA A 87 19.13 4.69 5.11
CA ALA A 87 20.03 3.76 5.80
C ALA A 87 20.62 2.71 4.82
N TYR A 88 19.79 2.13 3.94
CA TYR A 88 20.25 1.21 2.91
C TYR A 88 21.22 1.87 1.93
N LEU A 89 20.90 3.07 1.44
CA LEU A 89 21.80 3.81 0.53
C LEU A 89 23.15 4.11 1.17
N ALA A 90 23.17 4.41 2.48
CA ALA A 90 24.41 4.61 3.22
C ALA A 90 25.24 3.32 3.35
N SER A 91 24.60 2.15 3.53
CA SER A 91 25.33 0.87 3.65
C SER A 91 25.93 0.38 2.32
N GLU A 92 25.37 0.78 1.18
CA GLU A 92 25.90 0.42 -0.15
C GLU A 92 27.03 1.36 -0.62
N ALA A 93 27.29 2.45 0.12
CA ALA A 93 28.35 3.41 -0.20
C ALA A 93 29.70 3.07 0.46
N GLU A 94 29.76 2.04 1.30
CA GLU A 94 30.96 1.49 1.96
C GLU A 94 31.57 0.31 1.18
#